data_AF-A0A1Q8T6Y0-F1
#
_entry.id   AF-A0A1Q8T6Y0-F1
#
_cell.length_a   1.000
_cell.length_b   1.000
_cell.length_c   1.000
_cell.angle_alpha   90.00
_cell.angle_beta   90.00
_cell.angle_gamma   90.00
#
_symmetry.space_group_name_H-M   'P 1'
#
loop_
_entity.id
_entity.type
_entity.pdbx_description
1 polymer ?
#
loop_
_entity_poly.entity_id
_entity_poly.type
_entity_poly.pdbx_seq_one_letter_code
_entity_poly.pdbx_strand_id
1 'polypeptide(L)'
;METTHRHRSYEDVLAILLGASCAALGLALYHHAEILIGSTAGIALLVTYVTGWSFGLVFFVINLPFYWLAWRRVGHQFTLKTFGAVALLSWISWMLPSWLEIGEVDPLFAALAGGSLIGLGVLFLFRHRGSLGGFNILAVYLQDRFGWPAGKVQMGLDGLIMLAAFFVLPATNVVYSIIGTVVLGAILTINHRPGLYAGVSQS
;
A
#
# COMPACT_ATOMS: atom_id res chain seq x y z
N MET A 1 33.28 -9.42 -5.15
CA MET A 1 32.53 -9.12 -6.39
C MET A 1 31.13 -9.69 -6.21
N GLU A 2 30.23 -8.89 -5.67
CA GLU A 2 28.88 -9.30 -5.35
C GLU A 2 28.03 -9.13 -6.61
N THR A 3 27.59 -10.25 -7.18
CA THR A 3 26.70 -10.24 -8.33
C THR A 3 25.35 -9.67 -7.88
N THR A 4 25.16 -8.37 -8.07
CA THR A 4 23.84 -7.76 -7.97
C THR A 4 22.96 -8.45 -9.00
N HIS A 5 22.18 -9.42 -8.57
CA HIS A 5 21.20 -10.11 -9.41
C HIS A 5 20.16 -9.05 -9.80
N ARG A 6 20.40 -8.40 -10.93
CA ARG A 6 19.46 -7.49 -11.54
C ARG A 6 18.26 -8.34 -11.94
N HIS A 7 17.13 -8.18 -11.24
CA HIS A 7 15.90 -8.86 -11.58
C HIS A 7 15.64 -8.70 -13.07
N ARG A 8 15.36 -9.81 -13.74
CA ARG A 8 15.03 -9.77 -15.17
C ARG A 8 13.66 -9.11 -15.32
N SER A 9 13.45 -8.40 -16.43
CA SER A 9 12.23 -7.60 -16.63
C SER A 9 10.93 -8.41 -16.52
N TYR A 10 10.95 -9.73 -16.79
CA TYR A 10 9.76 -10.59 -16.59
C TYR A 10 9.43 -10.83 -15.11
N GLU A 11 10.43 -10.86 -14.23
CA GLU A 11 10.23 -11.03 -12.78
C GLU A 11 9.54 -9.81 -12.21
N ASP A 12 9.93 -8.62 -12.68
CA ASP A 12 9.29 -7.35 -12.32
C ASP A 12 7.82 -7.31 -12.76
N VAL A 13 7.51 -7.75 -13.98
CA VAL A 13 6.13 -7.79 -14.49
C VAL A 13 5.27 -8.77 -13.69
N LEU A 14 5.78 -9.97 -13.40
CA LEU A 14 5.08 -10.96 -12.58
C LEU A 14 4.87 -10.47 -11.16
N ALA A 15 5.86 -9.80 -10.56
CA ALA A 15 5.74 -9.22 -9.24
C ALA A 15 4.71 -8.08 -9.20
N ILE A 16 4.64 -7.26 -10.25
CA ILE A 16 3.61 -6.22 -10.39
C ILE A 16 2.23 -6.86 -10.52
N LEU A 17 2.08 -7.88 -11.36
CA LEU A 17 0.83 -8.59 -11.57
C LEU A 17 0.30 -9.21 -10.27
N LEU A 18 1.12 -10.04 -9.62
CA LEU A 18 0.76 -10.74 -8.39
C LEU A 18 0.58 -9.75 -7.24
N GLY A 19 1.49 -8.78 -7.11
CA GLY A 19 1.45 -7.79 -6.05
C GLY A 19 0.20 -6.91 -6.10
N ALA A 20 -0.13 -6.39 -7.28
CA ALA A 20 -1.33 -5.59 -7.49
C ALA A 20 -2.61 -6.42 -7.32
N SER A 21 -2.63 -7.68 -7.79
CA SER A 21 -3.80 -8.55 -7.65
C SER A 21 -4.08 -8.92 -6.19
N CYS A 22 -3.05 -9.31 -5.44
CA CYS A 22 -3.18 -9.59 -4.00
C CYS A 22 -3.68 -8.36 -3.24
N ALA A 23 -3.07 -7.19 -3.50
CA ALA A 23 -3.49 -5.97 -2.84
C ALA A 23 -4.92 -5.54 -3.23
N ALA A 24 -5.32 -5.69 -4.50
CA ALA A 24 -6.67 -5.39 -4.94
C ALA A 24 -7.72 -6.26 -4.25
N LEU A 25 -7.46 -7.57 -4.12
CA LEU A 25 -8.34 -8.48 -3.39
C LEU A 25 -8.42 -8.13 -1.90
N GLY A 26 -7.28 -7.84 -1.26
CA GLY A 26 -7.28 -7.44 0.15
C GLY A 26 -8.00 -6.11 0.38
N LEU A 27 -7.86 -5.13 -0.52
CA LEU A 27 -8.60 -3.87 -0.48
C LEU A 27 -10.09 -4.06 -0.73
N ALA A 28 -10.49 -5.05 -1.53
CA ALA A 28 -11.90 -5.37 -1.72
C ALA A 28 -12.55 -5.95 -0.45
N LEU A 29 -11.83 -6.79 0.29
CA LEU A 29 -12.28 -7.25 1.62
C LEU A 29 -12.39 -6.08 2.60
N TYR A 30 -11.43 -5.15 2.57
CA TYR A 30 -11.48 -3.96 3.42
C TYR A 30 -12.68 -3.08 3.08
N HIS A 31 -12.96 -2.91 1.79
CA HIS A 31 -14.11 -2.16 1.29
C HIS A 31 -15.45 -2.78 1.75
N HIS A 32 -15.60 -4.10 1.66
CA HIS A 32 -16.84 -4.79 2.07
C HIS A 32 -17.07 -4.79 3.59
N ALA A 33 -16.00 -4.86 4.38
CA ALA A 33 -16.10 -4.78 5.83
C ALA A 33 -16.10 -3.34 6.36
N GLU A 34 -16.11 -2.33 5.47
CA GLU A 34 -16.02 -0.91 5.82
C GLU A 34 -14.87 -0.61 6.80
N ILE A 35 -13.72 -1.23 6.57
CA ILE A 35 -12.48 -0.99 7.34
C ILE A 35 -11.48 -0.23 6.48
N LEU A 36 -10.45 0.32 7.13
CA LEU A 36 -9.47 1.20 6.54
C LEU A 36 -8.05 0.69 6.70
N ILE A 37 -7.17 1.20 5.84
CA ILE A 37 -5.72 1.03 5.91
C ILE A 37 -5.06 2.41 6.01
N GLY A 38 -3.86 2.49 6.59
CA GLY A 38 -3.02 3.68 6.44
C GLY A 38 -2.59 3.91 4.97
N SER A 39 -1.90 5.03 4.70
CA SER A 39 -1.40 5.46 3.38
C SER A 39 -2.45 6.03 2.39
N THR A 40 -2.01 6.24 1.14
CA THR A 40 -2.85 6.69 0.01
C THR A 40 -4.08 5.81 -0.21
N ALA A 41 -3.98 4.51 0.04
CA ALA A 41 -5.11 3.60 -0.10
C ALA A 41 -6.21 3.88 0.94
N GLY A 42 -5.84 4.27 2.15
CA GLY A 42 -6.78 4.69 3.20
C GLY A 42 -7.60 5.91 2.82
N ILE A 43 -6.94 6.93 2.26
CA ILE A 43 -7.63 8.14 1.77
C ILE A 43 -8.58 7.77 0.64
N ALA A 44 -8.15 6.90 -0.28
CA ALA A 44 -9.01 6.46 -1.36
C ALA A 44 -10.24 5.69 -0.85
N LEU A 45 -10.09 4.82 0.16
CA LEU A 45 -11.22 4.15 0.81
C LEU A 45 -12.14 5.16 1.52
N LEU A 46 -11.61 6.13 2.26
CA LEU A 46 -12.44 7.15 2.92
C LEU A 46 -13.26 7.96 1.92
N VAL A 47 -12.62 8.44 0.86
CA VAL A 47 -13.31 9.19 -0.21
C VAL A 47 -14.36 8.31 -0.86
N THR A 48 -14.07 7.03 -1.07
CA THR A 48 -15.03 6.05 -1.61
C THR A 48 -16.24 5.88 -0.69
N TYR A 49 -16.04 5.74 0.63
CA TYR A 49 -17.13 5.60 1.59
C TYR A 49 -18.01 6.85 1.69
N VAL A 50 -17.43 8.04 1.52
CA VAL A 50 -18.17 9.31 1.60
C VAL A 50 -18.88 9.66 0.28
N THR A 51 -18.27 9.37 -0.87
CA THR A 51 -18.77 9.80 -2.19
C THR A 51 -19.50 8.71 -2.96
N GLY A 52 -19.30 7.44 -2.61
CA GLY A 52 -19.79 6.29 -3.37
C GLY A 52 -19.07 6.07 -4.71
N TRP A 53 -18.00 6.81 -5.01
CA TRP A 53 -17.22 6.61 -6.23
C TRP A 53 -16.41 5.31 -6.18
N SER A 54 -16.07 4.76 -7.35
CA SER A 54 -15.29 3.51 -7.37
C SER A 54 -13.89 3.73 -6.77
N PHE A 55 -13.51 2.84 -5.85
CA PHE A 55 -12.20 2.88 -5.19
C PHE A 55 -11.05 2.96 -6.19
N GLY A 56 -11.09 2.16 -7.26
CA GLY A 56 -10.05 2.15 -8.28
C GLY A 56 -9.81 3.52 -8.92
N LEU A 57 -10.89 4.24 -9.28
CA LEU A 57 -10.79 5.57 -9.87
C LEU A 57 -10.19 6.56 -8.88
N VAL A 58 -10.73 6.60 -7.66
CA VAL A 58 -10.29 7.51 -6.61
C VAL A 58 -8.82 7.28 -6.27
N PHE A 59 -8.42 6.02 -6.12
CA PHE A 59 -7.06 5.62 -5.80
C PHE A 59 -6.08 6.03 -6.90
N PHE A 60 -6.44 5.85 -8.18
CA PHE A 60 -5.60 6.27 -9.29
C PHE A 60 -5.40 7.80 -9.30
N VAL A 61 -6.48 8.57 -9.13
CA VAL A 61 -6.44 10.04 -9.14
C VAL A 61 -5.62 10.59 -7.98
N ILE A 62 -5.80 10.06 -6.77
CA ILE A 62 -5.00 10.45 -5.59
C ILE A 62 -3.51 10.17 -5.81
N ASN A 63 -3.15 9.16 -6.60
CA ASN A 63 -1.76 8.81 -6.87
C ASN A 63 -1.05 9.70 -7.92
N LEU A 64 -1.80 10.43 -8.76
CA LEU A 64 -1.24 11.30 -9.81
C LEU A 64 -0.16 12.30 -9.32
N PRO A 65 -0.38 13.11 -8.26
CA PRO A 65 0.65 14.05 -7.78
C PRO A 65 1.91 13.34 -7.30
N PHE A 66 1.79 12.10 -6.81
CA PHE A 66 2.92 11.35 -6.31
C PHE A 66 3.76 10.71 -7.42
N TYR A 67 3.19 10.39 -8.57
CA TYR A 67 3.98 9.97 -9.73
C TYR A 67 4.91 11.07 -10.21
N TRP A 68 4.41 12.31 -10.25
CA TRP A 68 5.23 13.47 -10.59
C TRP A 68 6.38 13.65 -9.60
N LEU A 69 6.12 13.47 -8.30
CA LEU A 69 7.12 13.54 -7.25
C LEU A 69 8.16 12.41 -7.36
N ALA A 70 7.68 11.18 -7.58
CA ALA A 70 8.51 9.99 -7.75
C ALA A 70 9.47 10.13 -8.94
N TRP A 71 8.96 10.67 -10.05
CA TRP A 71 9.74 10.88 -11.28
C TRP A 71 10.92 11.81 -11.04
N ARG A 72 10.73 12.85 -10.22
CA ARG A 72 11.76 13.84 -9.91
C ARG A 72 12.75 13.39 -8.83
N ARG A 73 12.33 12.56 -7.86
CA ARG A 73 13.12 12.26 -6.66
C ARG A 73 13.70 10.86 -6.60
N VAL A 74 12.94 9.85 -7.02
CA VAL A 74 13.35 8.44 -6.88
C VAL A 74 13.91 7.91 -8.20
N GLY A 75 13.29 8.28 -9.31
CA GLY A 75 13.77 7.97 -10.66
C GLY A 75 12.71 7.30 -11.54
N HIS A 76 12.98 7.32 -12.85
CA HIS A 76 12.02 6.94 -13.88
C HIS A 76 11.60 5.47 -13.81
N GLN A 77 12.54 4.55 -13.54
CA GLN A 77 12.24 3.11 -13.48
C GLN A 77 11.31 2.76 -12.31
N PHE A 78 11.56 3.31 -11.12
CA PHE A 78 10.69 3.13 -9.95
C PHE A 78 9.29 3.71 -10.21
N THR A 79 9.25 4.88 -10.86
CA THR A 79 7.99 5.56 -11.16
C THR A 79 7.14 4.77 -12.15
N LEU A 80 7.74 4.24 -13.22
CA LEU A 80 7.02 3.42 -14.20
C LEU A 80 6.47 2.12 -13.57
N LYS A 81 7.26 1.45 -12.73
CA LYS A 81 6.81 0.25 -12.00
C LYS A 81 5.66 0.56 -11.03
N THR A 82 5.79 1.65 -10.28
CA THR A 82 4.76 2.12 -9.33
C THR A 82 3.49 2.55 -10.05
N PHE A 83 3.62 3.27 -11.16
CA PHE A 83 2.50 3.63 -12.02
C PHE A 83 1.78 2.38 -12.54
N GLY A 84 2.54 1.42 -13.10
CA GLY A 84 1.97 0.16 -13.58
C GLY A 84 1.27 -0.63 -12.47
N ALA A 85 1.87 -0.72 -11.27
CA ALA A 85 1.27 -1.41 -10.13
C ALA A 85 -0.02 -0.74 -9.64
N VAL A 86 -0.02 0.59 -9.49
CA VAL A 86 -1.21 1.32 -9.06
C VAL A 86 -2.29 1.33 -10.14
N ALA A 87 -1.93 1.51 -11.41
CA ALA A 87 -2.88 1.43 -12.53
C ALA A 87 -3.54 0.06 -12.60
N LEU A 88 -2.74 -1.01 -12.47
CA LEU A 88 -3.24 -2.37 -12.49
C LEU A 88 -4.12 -2.67 -11.28
N LEU A 89 -3.70 -2.29 -10.07
CA LEU A 89 -4.52 -2.43 -8.86
C LEU A 89 -5.84 -1.67 -9.03
N SER A 90 -5.79 -0.43 -9.51
CA SER A 90 -6.97 0.41 -9.74
C SER A 90 -7.93 -0.22 -10.74
N TRP A 91 -7.39 -0.76 -11.84
CA TRP A 91 -8.16 -1.46 -12.85
C TRP A 91 -8.82 -2.73 -12.28
N ILE A 92 -8.04 -3.58 -11.59
CA ILE A 92 -8.55 -4.81 -10.97
C ILE A 92 -9.64 -4.45 -9.97
N SER A 93 -9.41 -3.50 -9.05
CA SER A 93 -10.41 -3.09 -8.06
C SER A 93 -11.66 -2.48 -8.68
N TRP A 94 -11.55 -1.81 -9.83
CA TRP A 94 -12.71 -1.29 -10.54
C TRP A 94 -13.52 -2.40 -11.24
N MET A 95 -12.85 -3.40 -11.81
CA MET A 95 -13.50 -4.54 -12.47
C MET A 95 -13.96 -5.62 -11.50
N LEU A 96 -13.40 -5.68 -10.29
CA LEU A 96 -13.63 -6.76 -9.35
C LEU A 96 -15.11 -7.02 -9.04
N PRO A 97 -15.97 -6.00 -8.83
CA PRO A 97 -17.40 -6.22 -8.60
C PRO A 97 -18.12 -6.91 -9.78
N SER A 98 -17.57 -6.83 -11.00
CA SER A 98 -18.11 -7.52 -12.18
C SER A 98 -17.58 -8.95 -12.35
N TRP A 99 -16.49 -9.30 -11.66
CA TRP A 99 -15.83 -10.61 -11.76
C TRP A 99 -16.11 -11.49 -10.54
N LEU A 100 -16.33 -10.88 -9.38
CA LEU A 100 -16.46 -11.54 -8.11
C LEU A 100 -17.50 -10.81 -7.25
N GLU A 101 -18.56 -11.53 -6.91
CA GLU A 101 -19.53 -11.09 -5.90
C GLU A 101 -19.02 -11.51 -4.52
N ILE A 102 -18.75 -10.52 -3.67
CA ILE A 102 -18.34 -10.74 -2.28
C ILE A 102 -19.58 -10.46 -1.43
N GLY A 103 -20.05 -11.47 -0.70
CA GLY A 103 -21.17 -11.31 0.23
C GLY A 103 -20.76 -10.55 1.49
N GLU A 104 -21.52 -10.73 2.58
CA GLU A 104 -21.13 -10.18 3.88
C GLU A 104 -19.80 -10.76 4.34
N VAL A 105 -18.88 -9.88 4.72
CA VAL A 105 -17.55 -10.26 5.23
C VAL A 105 -17.46 -9.84 6.69
N ASP A 106 -17.19 -10.80 7.57
CA ASP A 106 -16.91 -10.50 8.97
C ASP A 106 -15.70 -9.55 9.08
N PRO A 107 -15.81 -8.42 9.82
CA PRO A 107 -14.75 -7.42 9.89
C PRO A 107 -13.42 -7.92 10.47
N LEU A 108 -13.45 -8.90 11.39
CA LEU A 108 -12.22 -9.50 11.91
C LEU A 108 -11.55 -10.34 10.83
N PHE A 109 -12.32 -11.15 10.10
CA PHE A 109 -11.78 -11.89 8.97
C PHE A 109 -11.22 -10.94 7.89
N ALA A 110 -11.94 -9.87 7.55
CA ALA A 110 -11.46 -8.87 6.60
C ALA A 110 -10.15 -8.23 7.05
N ALA A 111 -10.03 -7.86 8.32
CA ALA A 111 -8.80 -7.29 8.88
C ALA A 111 -7.61 -8.27 8.78
N LEU A 112 -7.82 -9.55 9.13
CA LEU A 112 -6.76 -10.56 9.10
C LEU A 112 -6.38 -10.95 7.66
N ALA A 113 -7.37 -11.36 6.86
CA ALA A 113 -7.15 -11.85 5.49
C ALA A 113 -6.78 -10.70 4.54
N GLY A 114 -7.52 -9.58 4.59
CA GLY A 114 -7.24 -8.41 3.78
C GLY A 114 -5.90 -7.77 4.13
N GLY A 115 -5.59 -7.62 5.42
CA GLY A 115 -4.29 -7.11 5.87
C GLY A 115 -3.15 -8.01 5.41
N SER A 116 -3.38 -9.33 5.41
CA SER A 116 -2.41 -10.29 4.91
C SER A 116 -2.17 -10.19 3.41
N LEU A 117 -3.25 -10.13 2.63
CA LEU A 117 -3.18 -10.01 1.17
C LEU A 117 -2.54 -8.69 0.73
N ILE A 118 -2.89 -7.58 1.38
CA ILE A 118 -2.26 -6.29 1.10
C ILE A 118 -0.78 -6.32 1.51
N GLY A 119 -0.44 -6.87 2.67
CA GLY A 119 0.95 -7.00 3.13
C GLY A 119 1.81 -7.82 2.17
N LEU A 120 1.31 -8.95 1.68
CA LEU A 120 1.97 -9.76 0.65
C LEU A 120 2.10 -9.00 -0.67
N GLY A 121 1.05 -8.29 -1.08
CA GLY A 121 1.04 -7.49 -2.30
C GLY A 121 2.11 -6.39 -2.28
N VAL A 122 2.17 -5.63 -1.17
CA VAL A 122 3.19 -4.61 -0.92
C VAL A 122 4.59 -5.24 -0.90
N LEU A 123 4.75 -6.40 -0.25
CA LEU A 123 6.05 -7.09 -0.17
C LEU A 123 6.58 -7.49 -1.55
N PHE A 124 5.74 -8.02 -2.44
CA PHE A 124 6.14 -8.36 -3.81
C PHE A 124 6.61 -7.12 -4.58
N LEU A 125 5.88 -6.02 -4.44
CA LEU A 125 6.22 -4.77 -5.12
C LEU A 125 7.50 -4.14 -4.58
N PHE A 126 7.67 -4.12 -3.25
CA PHE A 126 8.87 -3.57 -2.62
C PHE A 126 10.14 -4.33 -3.03
N ARG A 127 10.08 -5.67 -3.12
CA ARG A 127 11.21 -6.49 -3.59
C ARG A 127 11.67 -6.12 -5.01
N HIS A 128 10.74 -5.70 -5.86
CA HIS A 128 11.01 -5.31 -7.24
C HIS A 128 11.14 -3.79 -7.46
N ARG A 129 11.32 -3.02 -6.37
CA ARG A 129 11.43 -1.54 -6.40
C ARG A 129 10.19 -0.87 -7.01
N GLY A 130 9.00 -1.35 -6.67
CA GLY A 130 7.71 -0.69 -6.92
C GLY A 130 7.01 -0.31 -5.60
N SER A 131 5.91 0.43 -5.68
CA SER A 131 5.08 0.81 -4.52
C SER A 131 3.59 0.78 -4.90
N LEU A 132 2.72 0.73 -3.89
CA LEU A 132 1.25 0.92 -4.02
C LEU A 132 0.81 2.31 -3.54
N GLY A 133 1.73 3.24 -3.41
CA GLY A 133 1.38 4.54 -2.88
C GLY A 133 2.52 5.54 -2.88
N GLY A 134 2.10 6.80 -2.92
CA GLY A 134 2.98 7.95 -2.94
C GLY A 134 3.34 8.54 -1.59
N PHE A 135 2.68 8.11 -0.50
CA PHE A 135 2.86 8.71 0.82
C PHE A 135 4.28 8.54 1.37
N ASN A 136 4.91 7.39 1.12
CA ASN A 136 6.33 7.20 1.45
C ASN A 136 7.22 8.19 0.65
N ILE A 137 6.90 8.42 -0.62
CA ILE A 137 7.63 9.34 -1.50
C ILE A 137 7.46 10.79 -1.02
N LEU A 138 6.26 11.15 -0.58
CA LEU A 138 5.98 12.44 0.03
C LEU A 138 6.76 12.61 1.34
N ALA A 139 6.78 11.59 2.20
CA ALA A 139 7.51 11.63 3.46
C ALA A 139 9.02 11.83 3.23
N VAL A 140 9.61 11.09 2.29
CA VAL A 140 11.02 11.27 1.88
C VAL A 140 11.25 12.65 1.27
N TYR A 141 10.33 13.15 0.43
CA TYR A 141 10.43 14.50 -0.12
C TYR A 141 10.44 15.59 0.97
N LEU A 142 9.56 15.46 1.97
CA LEU A 142 9.48 16.38 3.10
C LEU A 142 10.72 16.27 3.99
N GLN A 143 11.29 15.07 4.13
CA GLN A 143 12.57 14.88 4.79
C GLN A 143 13.69 15.62 4.08
N ASP A 144 13.83 15.43 2.77
CA ASP A 144 14.89 16.09 1.99
C ASP A 144 14.74 17.62 1.95
N ARG A 145 13.49 18.11 1.89
CA ARG A 145 13.21 19.54 1.71
C ARG A 145 13.21 20.32 3.04
N PHE A 146 12.69 19.73 4.11
CA PHE A 146 12.44 20.41 5.39
C PHE A 146 13.22 19.77 6.56
N GLY A 147 13.96 18.69 6.34
CA GLY A 147 14.71 17.99 7.40
C GLY A 147 13.83 17.17 8.35
N TRP A 148 12.56 16.95 8.03
CA TRP A 148 11.64 16.23 8.90
C TRP A 148 11.87 14.71 8.83
N PRO A 149 11.88 13.97 9.95
CA PRO A 149 12.06 12.52 9.89
C PRO A 149 10.90 11.86 9.11
N ALA A 150 11.18 11.19 7.98
CA ALA A 150 10.15 10.60 7.13
C ALA A 150 9.21 9.66 7.89
N GLY A 151 9.73 8.87 8.84
CA GLY A 151 8.92 8.01 9.69
C GLY A 151 7.89 8.78 10.53
N LYS A 152 8.25 9.95 11.08
CA LYS A 152 7.30 10.79 11.84
C LYS A 152 6.24 11.40 10.92
N VAL A 153 6.63 11.81 9.71
CA VAL A 153 5.69 12.33 8.71
C VAL A 153 4.69 11.25 8.31
N GLN A 154 5.17 10.03 8.07
CA GLN A 154 4.31 8.91 7.71
C GLN A 154 3.36 8.53 8.86
N MET A 155 3.86 8.43 10.10
CA MET A 155 3.02 8.19 11.28
C MET A 155 1.98 9.30 11.48
N GLY A 156 2.34 10.55 11.22
CA GLY A 156 1.41 11.69 11.29
C GLY A 156 0.32 11.62 10.22
N LEU A 157 0.68 11.26 8.98
CA LEU A 157 -0.26 11.08 7.87
C LEU A 157 -1.22 9.90 8.15
N ASP A 158 -0.69 8.76 8.58
CA ASP A 158 -1.50 7.59 8.92
C ASP A 158 -2.41 7.87 10.13
N GLY A 159 -1.91 8.60 11.13
CA GLY A 159 -2.69 9.06 12.26
C GLY A 159 -3.82 10.01 11.85
N LEU A 160 -3.57 10.94 10.93
CA LEU A 160 -4.59 11.85 10.41
C LEU A 160 -5.69 11.09 9.66
N ILE A 161 -5.32 10.10 8.86
CA ILE A 161 -6.27 9.22 8.17
C ILE A 161 -7.12 8.45 9.19
N MET A 162 -6.49 7.88 10.22
CA MET A 162 -7.20 7.13 11.26
C MET A 162 -8.14 8.04 12.07
N LEU A 163 -7.73 9.27 12.37
CA LEU A 163 -8.60 10.27 13.00
C LEU A 163 -9.79 10.64 12.11
N ALA A 164 -9.56 10.84 10.81
CA ALA A 164 -10.64 11.08 9.85
C ALA A 164 -11.61 9.89 9.77
N ALA A 165 -11.09 8.66 9.89
CA ALA A 165 -11.89 7.44 9.87
C ALA A 165 -12.92 7.38 11.01
N PHE A 166 -12.62 7.91 12.20
CA PHE A 166 -13.59 7.96 13.31
C PHE A 166 -14.83 8.82 13.01
N PHE A 167 -14.75 9.76 12.07
CA PHE A 167 -15.90 10.59 11.67
C PHE A 167 -16.74 9.96 10.56
N VAL A 168 -16.22 8.94 9.88
CA VAL A 168 -16.86 8.30 8.71
C VAL A 168 -17.33 6.88 9.03
N LEU A 169 -16.59 6.16 9.87
CA LEU A 169 -16.80 4.75 10.17
C LEU A 169 -17.19 4.53 11.64
N PRO A 170 -17.95 3.47 11.95
CA PRO A 170 -18.19 3.05 13.33
C PRO A 170 -16.87 2.80 14.07
N ALA A 171 -16.81 3.15 15.36
CA ALA A 171 -15.60 2.99 16.17
C ALA A 171 -15.07 1.54 16.17
N THR A 172 -15.95 0.55 16.08
CA THR A 172 -15.60 -0.87 15.99
C THR A 172 -14.79 -1.17 14.72
N ASN A 173 -15.18 -0.61 13.57
CA ASN A 173 -14.48 -0.79 12.29
C ASN A 173 -13.10 -0.14 12.31
N VAL A 174 -12.96 0.96 13.04
CA VAL A 174 -11.65 1.59 13.25
C VAL A 174 -10.72 0.68 14.06
N VAL A 175 -11.23 -0.02 15.07
CA VAL A 175 -10.45 -1.03 15.81
C VAL A 175 -10.01 -2.17 14.88
N TYR A 176 -10.90 -2.68 14.03
CA TYR A 176 -10.54 -3.69 13.02
C TYR A 176 -9.50 -3.17 12.01
N SER A 177 -9.57 -1.90 11.64
CA SER A 177 -8.58 -1.22 10.79
C SER A 177 -7.19 -1.20 11.43
N ILE A 178 -7.12 -0.98 12.75
CA ILE A 178 -5.87 -1.07 13.51
C ILE A 178 -5.33 -2.50 13.48
N ILE A 179 -6.18 -3.50 13.73
CA ILE A 179 -5.80 -4.93 13.68
C ILE A 179 -5.23 -5.27 12.31
N GLY A 180 -5.93 -4.92 11.24
CA GLY A 180 -5.48 -5.20 9.87
C GLY A 180 -4.17 -4.48 9.51
N THR A 181 -3.99 -3.25 10.00
CA THR A 181 -2.73 -2.50 9.84
C THR A 181 -1.58 -3.18 10.58
N VAL A 182 -1.83 -3.72 11.79
CA VAL A 182 -0.83 -4.50 12.55
C VAL A 182 -0.46 -5.78 11.80
N VAL A 183 -1.43 -6.51 11.24
CA VAL A 183 -1.18 -7.73 10.46
C VAL A 183 -0.33 -7.43 9.23
N LEU A 184 -0.70 -6.41 8.45
CA LEU A 184 0.08 -5.96 7.31
C LEU A 184 1.51 -5.60 7.74
N GLY A 185 1.63 -4.78 8.78
CA GLY A 185 2.92 -4.33 9.33
C GLY A 185 3.78 -5.50 9.82
N ALA A 186 3.17 -6.52 10.43
CA ALA A 186 3.86 -7.72 10.88
C ALA A 186 4.40 -8.53 9.69
N ILE A 187 3.61 -8.70 8.62
CA ILE A 187 4.07 -9.37 7.40
C ILE A 187 5.24 -8.62 6.79
N LEU A 188 5.14 -7.30 6.67
CA LEU A 188 6.26 -6.49 6.19
C LEU A 188 7.47 -6.67 7.11
N THR A 189 7.32 -6.54 8.42
CA THR A 189 8.44 -6.59 9.38
C THR A 189 9.12 -7.95 9.43
N ILE A 190 8.37 -9.05 9.46
CA ILE A 190 8.92 -10.41 9.51
C ILE A 190 9.62 -10.77 8.19
N ASN A 191 9.07 -10.31 7.06
CA ASN A 191 9.64 -10.61 5.74
C ASN A 191 10.69 -9.58 5.29
N HIS A 192 10.74 -8.42 5.93
CA HIS A 192 11.80 -7.45 5.79
C HIS A 192 12.99 -7.97 6.59
N ARG A 193 14.05 -8.39 5.90
CA ARG A 193 15.32 -8.77 6.54
C ARG A 193 16.29 -7.58 6.53
N PRO A 194 16.36 -6.75 7.59
CA PRO A 194 17.52 -5.88 7.79
C PRO A 194 18.65 -6.74 8.38
N GLY A 195 19.64 -7.17 7.59
CA GLY A 195 20.75 -7.93 8.21
C GLY A 195 21.76 -8.70 7.36
N LEU A 196 21.88 -8.52 6.04
CA LEU A 196 22.92 -9.23 5.28
C LEU A 196 24.23 -8.45 5.05
N TYR A 197 24.37 -7.21 5.55
CA TYR A 197 25.60 -6.41 5.38
C TYR A 197 26.03 -5.57 6.59
N ALA A 198 25.67 -5.98 7.81
CA ALA A 198 26.39 -5.50 8.99
C ALA A 198 27.44 -6.58 9.34
N GLY A 199 28.66 -6.38 8.83
CA GLY A 199 29.77 -7.29 9.02
C GLY A 199 29.99 -7.61 10.50
N VAL A 200 29.76 -8.87 10.86
CA VAL A 200 30.34 -9.45 12.07
C VAL A 200 31.74 -9.91 11.67
N SER A 201 32.70 -8.99 11.68
CA SER A 201 34.10 -9.38 11.90
C SER A 201 34.26 -9.50 13.41
N GLN A 202 34.09 -10.71 13.94
CA GLN A 202 34.71 -11.05 15.21
C GLN A 202 36.12 -11.54 14.92
N SER A 203 37.03 -10.87 15.62
CA SER A 203 38.50 -10.98 15.69
C SER A 203 39.06 -12.38 15.58
#